data_AF-A0A952XHR4-F1
#
_entry.id   AF-A0A952XHR4-F1
#
_cell.length_a   1.000
_cell.length_b   1.000
_cell.length_c   1.000
_cell.angle_alpha   90.00
_cell.angle_beta   90.00
_cell.angle_gamma   90.00
#
_symmetry.space_group_name_H-M   'P 1'
#
loop_
_entity.id
_entity.type
_entity.pdbx_description
1 polymer ?
#
loop_
_entity_poly.entity_id
_entity_poly.type
_entity_poly.pdbx_seq_one_letter_code
_entity_poly.pdbx_strand_id
1 'polypeptide(L)'
;MNVTLHRWLGAGVSAAMIAVALSVGFGARAPARGQPSLQQAQAQAPAAEPVAFLVRFRGDGPIARSQRAAAQGRIAPAQREIEAQLQRQSAFAGLCFDRFTVGAAEIVLRTCAPVAAQDRASAQQSWLQRLQAMRAVDYADANATVSQQQRAPG
;
A
#
# COMPACT_ATOMS: atom_id res chain seq x y z
N MET A 1 -27.72 -20.39 -24.19
CA MET A 1 -27.32 -21.82 -24.13
C MET A 1 -25.82 -21.90 -24.37
N ASN A 2 -25.14 -22.81 -23.66
CA ASN A 2 -23.71 -23.19 -23.70
C ASN A 2 -22.66 -22.32 -22.97
N VAL A 3 -22.62 -22.60 -21.65
CA VAL A 3 -21.47 -22.98 -20.80
C VAL A 3 -20.15 -23.32 -21.49
N THR A 4 -19.02 -22.78 -21.01
CA THR A 4 -17.82 -23.59 -20.68
C THR A 4 -17.04 -22.96 -19.51
N LEU A 5 -17.06 -23.67 -18.38
CA LEU A 5 -16.32 -23.42 -17.15
C LEU A 5 -14.99 -24.18 -17.23
N HIS A 6 -13.84 -23.55 -16.98
CA HIS A 6 -12.59 -24.28 -16.76
C HIS A 6 -12.12 -24.09 -15.32
N ARG A 7 -12.56 -25.03 -14.48
CA ARG A 7 -11.93 -25.36 -13.19
C ARG A 7 -10.58 -26.01 -13.49
N TRP A 8 -9.49 -25.40 -13.05
CA TRP A 8 -8.22 -26.11 -12.88
C TRP A 8 -8.00 -26.38 -11.39
N LEU A 9 -8.15 -27.66 -11.03
CA LEU A 9 -7.68 -28.26 -9.79
C LEU A 9 -6.24 -28.71 -10.04
N GLY A 10 -5.28 -28.22 -9.27
CA GLY A 10 -3.91 -28.72 -9.24
C GLY A 10 -3.59 -29.27 -7.86
N ALA A 11 -3.84 -30.56 -7.66
CA ALA A 11 -3.35 -31.33 -6.53
C ALA A 11 -2.13 -32.16 -6.98
N GLY A 12 -1.08 -32.20 -6.14
CA GLY A 12 0.07 -33.11 -6.24
C GLY A 12 0.91 -32.91 -4.97
N VAL A 13 0.76 -33.69 -3.89
CA VAL A 13 1.04 -35.12 -3.63
C VAL A 13 2.54 -35.42 -3.48
N SER A 14 2.91 -35.73 -2.22
CA SER A 14 3.98 -36.64 -1.75
C SER A 14 5.45 -36.27 -2.02
N ALA A 15 6.46 -36.76 -1.30
CA ALA A 15 6.74 -37.39 0.00
C ALA A 15 8.27 -37.69 -0.03
N ALA A 16 8.84 -38.27 1.05
CA ALA A 16 10.20 -38.81 1.18
C ALA A 16 11.31 -37.76 1.51
N MET A 17 12.24 -37.95 2.45
CA MET A 17 12.64 -39.13 3.24
C MET A 17 13.34 -38.70 4.53
N ILE A 18 13.36 -39.66 5.45
CA ILE A 18 13.88 -39.68 6.81
C ILE A 18 15.41 -39.52 6.85
N ALA A 19 15.91 -38.75 7.83
CA ALA A 19 17.24 -38.97 8.40
C ALA A 19 17.12 -38.97 9.94
N VAL A 20 17.21 -40.18 10.50
CA VAL A 20 17.33 -40.43 11.95
C VAL A 20 18.77 -40.15 12.37
N ALA A 21 18.95 -39.34 13.41
CA ALA A 21 20.16 -39.33 14.20
C ALA A 21 19.78 -39.43 15.68
N LEU A 22 19.99 -40.62 16.25
CA LEU A 22 19.90 -40.90 17.67
C LEU A 22 21.19 -40.43 18.36
N SER A 23 21.08 -39.48 19.28
CA SER A 23 22.10 -39.21 20.29
C SER A 23 21.48 -39.41 21.68
N VAL A 24 21.90 -40.50 22.34
CA VAL A 24 21.55 -40.82 23.72
C VAL A 24 22.38 -39.92 24.64
N GLY A 25 21.74 -38.95 25.28
CA GLY A 25 22.32 -38.15 26.35
C GLY A 25 21.58 -38.42 27.67
N PHE A 26 22.21 -39.18 28.57
CA PHE A 26 21.80 -39.26 29.96
C PHE A 26 22.08 -37.93 30.65
N GLY A 27 21.03 -37.16 30.97
CA GLY A 27 21.09 -35.91 31.72
C GLY A 27 20.08 -35.91 32.86
N ALA A 28 20.54 -35.50 34.03
CA ALA A 28 19.89 -35.68 35.33
C ALA A 28 18.48 -35.06 35.45
N ARG A 29 17.70 -35.70 36.33
CA ARG A 29 16.35 -35.35 36.77
C ARG A 29 16.35 -34.01 37.51
N ALA A 30 15.65 -33.01 36.98
CA ALA A 30 15.22 -31.81 37.70
C ALA A 30 13.70 -31.65 37.53
N PRO A 31 12.89 -31.65 38.61
CA PRO A 31 11.49 -31.29 38.52
C PRO A 31 11.34 -29.82 38.87
N ALA A 32 11.21 -28.96 37.87
CA ALA A 32 10.62 -27.65 38.06
C ALA A 32 9.64 -27.44 36.93
N ARG A 33 8.35 -27.39 37.28
CA ARG A 33 7.22 -27.15 36.40
C ARG A 33 7.46 -25.84 35.65
N GLY A 34 8.02 -25.95 34.45
CA GLY A 34 7.91 -24.91 33.44
C GLY A 34 6.43 -24.79 33.12
N GLN A 35 5.78 -23.77 33.65
CA GLN A 35 4.51 -23.30 33.11
C GLN A 35 4.74 -23.15 31.60
N PRO A 36 3.86 -23.68 30.73
CA PRO A 36 3.85 -23.21 29.36
C PRO A 36 3.50 -21.73 29.47
N SER A 37 4.51 -20.86 29.42
CA SER A 37 4.29 -19.47 29.10
C SER A 37 3.56 -19.54 27.78
N LEU A 38 2.27 -19.25 27.83
CA LEU A 38 1.47 -18.99 26.66
C LEU A 38 2.28 -17.95 25.89
N GLN A 39 3.04 -18.43 24.91
CA GLN A 39 3.48 -17.67 23.76
C GLN A 39 2.15 -17.33 23.07
N GLN A 40 1.38 -16.43 23.67
CA GLN A 40 0.46 -15.59 22.95
C GLN A 40 1.39 -14.96 21.93
N ALA A 41 1.33 -15.50 20.71
CA ALA A 41 1.68 -14.75 19.54
C ALA A 41 1.06 -13.38 19.79
N GLN A 42 1.90 -12.43 20.17
CA GLN A 42 1.53 -11.03 20.25
C GLN A 42 1.16 -10.76 18.81
N ALA A 43 -0.14 -10.90 18.49
CA ALA A 43 -0.68 -10.58 17.19
C ALA A 43 -0.31 -9.12 17.03
N GLN A 44 0.78 -8.87 16.30
CA GLN A 44 1.29 -7.53 16.08
C GLN A 44 0.13 -6.79 15.46
N ALA A 45 -0.45 -5.86 16.22
CA ALA A 45 -1.53 -5.05 15.72
C ALA A 45 -1.03 -4.41 14.41
N PRO A 46 -1.78 -4.52 13.31
CA PRO A 46 -1.32 -4.02 12.02
C PRO A 46 -0.90 -2.55 12.16
N ALA A 47 0.32 -2.26 11.69
CA ALA A 47 0.93 -0.95 11.85
C ALA A 47 0.10 0.14 11.15
N ALA A 48 0.13 1.34 11.70
CA ALA A 48 -0.48 2.50 11.06
C ALA A 48 0.33 2.87 9.81
N GLU A 49 -0.35 2.97 8.68
CA GLU A 49 0.27 3.21 7.38
C GLU A 49 -0.50 4.29 6.62
N PRO A 50 0.17 5.15 5.84
CA PRO A 50 -0.53 6.09 4.96
C PRO A 50 -1.46 5.37 3.97
N VAL A 51 -2.54 6.06 3.60
CA VAL A 51 -3.42 5.64 2.50
C VAL A 51 -3.06 6.43 1.26
N ALA A 52 -2.82 5.75 0.14
CA ALA A 52 -2.40 6.36 -1.12
C ALA A 52 -3.52 6.33 -2.17
N PHE A 53 -3.53 7.36 -3.01
CA PHE A 53 -4.52 7.59 -4.05
C PHE A 53 -3.81 7.98 -5.34
N LEU A 54 -4.18 7.33 -6.44
CA LEU A 54 -3.77 7.70 -7.78
C LEU A 54 -4.75 8.76 -8.31
N VAL A 55 -4.27 9.94 -8.66
CA VAL A 55 -5.09 11.09 -9.03
C VAL A 55 -4.62 11.71 -10.33
N ARG A 56 -5.53 11.92 -11.28
CA ARG A 56 -5.29 12.71 -12.49
C ARG A 56 -6.04 14.02 -12.41
N PHE A 57 -5.31 15.12 -12.55
CA PHE A 57 -5.91 16.45 -12.59
C PHE A 57 -6.21 16.87 -14.03
N ARG A 58 -7.31 17.61 -14.23
CA ARG A 58 -7.73 18.15 -15.55
C ARG A 58 -7.74 19.67 -15.59
N GLY A 59 -7.87 20.18 -16.81
CA GLY A 59 -7.97 21.61 -17.09
C GLY A 59 -6.62 22.32 -16.98
N ASP A 60 -6.68 23.62 -16.69
CA ASP A 60 -5.51 24.51 -16.70
C ASP A 60 -5.12 25.05 -15.33
N GLY A 61 -5.64 24.44 -14.26
CA GLY A 61 -5.29 24.79 -12.89
C GLY A 61 -3.80 24.55 -12.57
N PRO A 62 -3.26 25.18 -11.51
CA PRO A 62 -1.84 25.07 -11.15
C PRO A 62 -1.32 23.64 -11.05
N ILE A 63 -2.06 22.75 -10.39
CA ILE A 63 -1.68 21.34 -10.25
C ILE A 63 -1.63 20.62 -11.60
N ALA A 64 -2.63 20.80 -12.47
CA ALA A 64 -2.65 20.19 -13.80
C ALA A 64 -1.51 20.69 -14.69
N ARG A 65 -1.15 21.98 -14.60
CA ARG A 65 0.03 22.53 -15.30
C ARG A 65 1.33 21.92 -14.81
N SER A 66 1.49 21.74 -13.50
CA SER A 66 2.66 21.08 -12.92
C SER A 66 2.75 19.62 -13.32
N GLN A 67 1.62 18.91 -13.40
CA GLN A 67 1.57 17.53 -13.90
C GLN A 67 2.08 17.45 -15.35
N ARG A 68 1.63 18.36 -16.24
CA ARG A 68 2.15 18.45 -17.61
C ARG A 68 3.65 18.81 -17.65
N ALA A 69 4.11 19.69 -16.77
CA ALA A 69 5.52 20.01 -16.66
C ALA A 69 6.36 18.78 -16.24
N ALA A 70 5.86 17.98 -15.31
CA ALA A 70 6.48 16.71 -14.92
C ALA A 70 6.56 15.72 -16.09
N ALA A 71 5.48 15.60 -16.88
CA ALA A 71 5.46 14.77 -18.10
C ALA A 71 6.47 15.22 -19.16
N GLN A 72 6.91 16.49 -19.12
CA GLN A 72 7.96 17.05 -19.97
C GLN A 72 9.37 16.91 -19.36
N GLY A 73 9.54 16.12 -18.30
CA GLY A 73 10.82 15.91 -17.62
C GLY A 73 11.17 16.94 -16.55
N ARG A 74 10.31 17.94 -16.29
CA ARG A 74 10.55 18.97 -15.26
C ARG A 74 10.07 18.51 -13.88
N ILE A 75 10.56 17.36 -13.43
CA ILE A 75 10.05 16.66 -12.23
C ILE A 75 10.21 17.48 -10.94
N ALA A 76 11.44 17.87 -10.59
CA ALA A 76 11.72 18.58 -9.35
C ALA A 76 10.95 19.91 -9.18
N PRO A 77 10.91 20.82 -10.18
CA PRO A 77 10.11 22.03 -10.05
C PRO A 77 8.60 21.75 -10.02
N ALA A 78 8.11 20.76 -10.78
CA ALA A 78 6.71 20.38 -10.76
C ALA A 78 6.28 19.83 -9.40
N GLN A 79 7.11 19.00 -8.77
CA GLN A 79 6.87 18.49 -7.42
C GLN A 79 6.72 19.62 -6.41
N ARG A 80 7.68 20.55 -6.36
CA ARG A 80 7.63 21.68 -5.42
C ARG A 80 6.37 22.52 -5.60
N GLU A 81 5.98 22.77 -6.85
CA GLU A 81 4.76 23.51 -7.14
C GLU A 81 3.52 22.73 -6.69
N ILE A 82 3.45 21.42 -6.93
CA ILE A 82 2.33 20.60 -6.46
C ILE A 82 2.23 20.60 -4.94
N GLU A 83 3.35 20.39 -4.23
CA GLU A 83 3.40 20.43 -2.77
C GLU A 83 2.89 21.78 -2.25
N ALA A 84 3.35 22.90 -2.82
CA ALA A 84 2.88 24.24 -2.45
C ALA A 84 1.37 24.42 -2.72
N GLN A 85 0.86 23.92 -3.85
CA GLN A 85 -0.55 24.05 -4.21
C GLN A 85 -1.46 23.16 -3.34
N LEU A 86 -0.99 21.98 -2.93
CA LEU A 86 -1.71 21.10 -1.99
C LEU A 86 -1.81 21.76 -0.60
N GLN A 87 -0.74 22.39 -0.12
CA GLN A 87 -0.73 23.09 1.17
C GLN A 87 -1.67 24.31 1.20
N ARG A 88 -1.82 25.02 0.08
CA ARG A 88 -2.67 26.22 -0.02
C ARG A 88 -4.16 25.93 -0.09
N GLN A 89 -4.53 24.74 -0.54
CA GLN A 89 -5.91 24.40 -0.84
C GLN A 89 -6.50 23.52 0.26
N SER A 90 -7.42 24.08 1.04
CA SER A 90 -8.08 23.37 2.16
C SER A 90 -8.80 22.09 1.74
N ALA A 91 -9.24 21.99 0.48
CA ALA A 91 -9.83 20.78 -0.09
C ALA A 91 -8.88 19.56 -0.05
N PHE A 92 -7.56 19.79 -0.04
CA PHE A 92 -6.52 18.76 0.05
C PHE A 92 -5.87 18.69 1.44
N ALA A 93 -6.38 19.42 2.45
CA ALA A 93 -5.81 19.42 3.78
C ALA A 93 -5.79 18.00 4.38
N GLY A 94 -4.58 17.48 4.63
CA GLY A 94 -4.37 16.10 5.09
C GLY A 94 -3.88 15.14 4.00
N LEU A 95 -3.78 15.58 2.74
CA LEU A 95 -3.08 14.87 1.67
C LEU A 95 -1.74 15.54 1.34
N CYS A 96 -0.75 14.69 1.09
CA CYS A 96 0.62 15.06 0.77
C CYS A 96 1.00 14.44 -0.59
N PHE A 97 1.84 15.14 -1.34
CA PHE A 97 2.45 14.57 -2.54
C PHE A 97 3.33 13.36 -2.16
N ASP A 98 3.22 12.29 -2.94
CA ASP A 98 4.09 11.12 -2.82
C ASP A 98 5.05 11.00 -3.99
N ARG A 99 4.51 10.80 -5.19
CA ARG A 99 5.30 10.61 -6.41
C ARG A 99 4.47 10.90 -7.65
N PHE A 100 5.15 11.06 -8.78
CA PHE A 100 4.52 10.92 -10.09
C PHE A 100 4.48 9.45 -10.49
N THR A 101 3.48 9.05 -11.28
CA THR A 101 3.53 7.75 -11.99
C THR A 101 4.54 7.78 -13.14
N VAL A 102 4.85 6.60 -13.69
CA VAL A 102 5.65 6.50 -14.91
C VAL A 102 4.96 7.28 -16.03
N GLY A 103 5.68 8.20 -16.67
CA GLY A 103 5.12 9.12 -17.67
C GLY A 103 4.39 10.34 -17.09
N ALA A 104 4.28 10.45 -15.75
CA ALA A 104 3.65 11.56 -15.03
C ALA A 104 2.23 11.90 -15.51
N ALA A 105 1.49 10.90 -16.01
CA ALA A 105 0.10 11.03 -16.40
C ALA A 105 -0.84 11.09 -15.19
N GLU A 106 -0.37 10.67 -14.01
CA GLU A 106 -1.04 10.80 -12.73
C GLU A 106 -0.07 11.19 -11.61
N ILE A 107 -0.64 11.63 -10.50
CA ILE A 107 0.04 11.93 -9.25
C ILE A 107 -0.44 10.93 -8.20
N VAL A 108 0.48 10.39 -7.41
CA VAL A 108 0.14 9.67 -6.19
C VAL A 108 0.10 10.67 -5.04
N LEU A 109 -1.06 10.80 -4.43
CA LEU A 109 -1.25 11.50 -3.17
C LEU A 109 -1.35 10.49 -2.04
N ARG A 110 -0.88 10.83 -0.85
CA ARG A 110 -1.08 9.99 0.35
C ARG A 110 -1.59 10.81 1.53
N THR A 111 -2.20 10.18 2.51
CA THR A 111 -2.45 10.84 3.79
C THR A 111 -1.12 11.29 4.39
N CYS A 112 -1.07 12.54 4.86
CA CYS A 112 0.17 13.08 5.44
C CYS A 112 0.55 12.34 6.74
N ALA A 113 -0.45 12.00 7.55
CA ALA A 113 -0.29 11.17 8.73
C ALA A 113 -0.58 9.69 8.40
N PRO A 114 0.10 8.74 9.06
CA PRO A 114 -0.29 7.33 9.04
C PRO A 114 -1.72 7.14 9.55
N VAL A 115 -2.46 6.20 8.97
CA VAL A 115 -3.82 5.86 9.38
C VAL A 115 -3.79 4.51 10.06
N ALA A 116 -4.43 4.40 11.22
CA ALA A 116 -4.54 3.13 11.93
C ALA A 116 -5.29 2.10 11.08
N ALA A 117 -4.91 0.83 11.19
CA ALA A 117 -5.44 -0.22 10.33
C ALA A 117 -6.98 -0.33 10.39
N GLN A 118 -7.57 -0.13 11.57
CA GLN A 118 -9.02 -0.15 11.76
C GLN A 118 -9.76 1.00 11.06
N ASP A 119 -9.09 2.15 10.85
CA ASP A 119 -9.67 3.35 10.24
C ASP A 119 -9.37 3.46 8.75
N ARG A 120 -8.54 2.55 8.22
CA ARG A 120 -8.03 2.64 6.84
C ARG A 120 -9.14 2.65 5.79
N ALA A 121 -10.14 1.78 5.94
CA ALA A 121 -11.23 1.66 4.97
C ALA A 121 -12.12 2.93 4.94
N SER A 122 -12.43 3.48 6.12
CA SER A 122 -13.25 4.68 6.24
C SER A 122 -12.51 5.92 5.75
N ALA A 123 -11.22 6.04 6.06
CA ALA A 123 -10.36 7.09 5.55
C ALA A 123 -10.23 7.02 4.02
N GLN A 124 -10.02 5.82 3.47
CA GLN A 124 -9.92 5.59 2.03
C GLN A 124 -11.21 6.01 1.32
N GLN A 125 -12.37 5.53 1.78
CA GLN A 125 -13.66 5.84 1.16
C GLN A 125 -13.98 7.34 1.23
N SER A 126 -13.76 7.97 2.39
CA SER A 126 -14.04 9.39 2.60
C SER A 126 -13.19 10.27 1.67
N TRP A 127 -11.90 9.96 1.54
CA TRP A 127 -11.01 10.70 0.64
C TRP A 127 -11.33 10.46 -0.82
N LEU A 128 -11.62 9.21 -1.21
CA LEU A 128 -11.97 8.88 -2.59
C LEU A 128 -13.22 9.63 -3.04
N GLN A 129 -14.28 9.62 -2.23
CA GLN A 129 -15.51 10.39 -2.50
C GLN A 129 -15.22 11.88 -2.63
N ARG A 130 -14.41 12.44 -1.72
CA ARG A 130 -14.05 13.85 -1.76
C ARG A 130 -13.28 14.21 -3.04
N LEU A 131 -12.27 13.42 -3.40
CA LEU A 131 -11.46 13.64 -4.61
C LEU A 131 -12.32 13.56 -5.87
N GLN A 132 -13.20 12.57 -5.97
CA GLN A 132 -14.10 12.39 -7.12
C GLN A 132 -15.14 13.51 -7.25
N ALA A 133 -15.51 14.16 -6.14
CA ALA A 133 -16.41 15.30 -6.16
C ALA A 133 -15.73 16.61 -6.62
N MET A 134 -14.40 16.66 -6.73
CA MET A 134 -13.68 17.88 -7.13
C MET A 134 -13.70 18.06 -8.64
N ARG A 135 -14.14 19.24 -9.11
CA ARG A 135 -14.14 19.59 -10.54
C ARG A 135 -12.76 19.56 -11.21
N ALA A 136 -11.70 19.75 -10.43
CA ALA A 136 -10.32 19.75 -10.92
C ALA A 136 -9.75 18.32 -11.10
N VAL A 137 -10.43 17.30 -10.57
CA VAL A 137 -10.00 15.90 -10.64
C VAL A 137 -10.77 15.22 -11.76
N ASP A 138 -10.03 14.57 -12.67
CA ASP A 138 -10.59 13.77 -13.75
C ASP A 138 -10.77 12.31 -13.37
N TYR A 139 -9.83 11.81 -12.56
CA TYR A 139 -9.77 10.44 -12.13
C TYR A 139 -9.15 10.36 -10.74
N ALA A 140 -9.71 9.51 -9.88
CA ALA A 140 -9.16 9.17 -8.58
C ALA A 140 -9.47 7.71 -8.23
N ASP A 141 -8.46 6.99 -7.73
CA ASP A 141 -8.55 5.60 -7.24
C ASP A 141 -7.62 5.39 -6.05
N ALA A 142 -7.97 4.48 -5.14
CA ALA A 142 -7.20 4.10 -3.96
C ALA A 142 -6.22 2.93 -4.21
N ASN A 143 -6.20 2.34 -5.41
CA ASN A 143 -5.36 1.17 -5.73
C ASN A 143 -3.91 1.53 -6.11
N ALA A 144 -3.29 2.51 -5.44
CA ALA A 144 -1.92 2.96 -5.74
C ALA A 144 -0.81 2.02 -5.18
N THR A 145 -1.17 0.82 -4.74
CA THR A 145 -0.26 -0.23 -4.23
C THR A 145 0.68 -0.79 -5.31
N VAL A 146 0.46 -0.46 -6.59
CA VAL A 146 1.15 -1.04 -7.76
C VAL A 146 2.63 -0.61 -7.94
N SER A 147 3.30 0.03 -6.98
CA SER A 147 4.73 0.41 -7.19
C SER A 147 5.71 0.13 -6.06
N GLN A 148 5.28 -0.35 -4.89
CA GLN A 148 6.21 -0.64 -3.79
C GLN A 148 6.73 -2.09 -3.81
N GLN A 149 6.00 -3.04 -4.43
CA GLN A 149 6.37 -4.47 -4.43
C GLN A 149 7.23 -4.94 -5.62
N GLN A 150 7.51 -4.09 -6.61
CA GLN A 150 8.49 -4.36 -7.68
C GLN A 150 9.82 -3.65 -7.44
N ARG A 151 10.27 -3.60 -6.18
CA ARG A 151 11.70 -3.55 -5.88
C ARG A 151 12.10 -5.00 -5.60
N ALA A 152 12.55 -5.70 -6.63
CA ALA A 152 13.14 -7.03 -6.50
C ALA A 152 14.30 -6.94 -5.47
N PRO A 153 14.41 -7.89 -4.51
CA PRO A 153 15.63 -8.04 -3.74
C PRO A 153 16.70 -8.75 -4.57
N GLY A 154 17.89 -8.17 -4.63
CA GLY A 154 19.13 -8.85 -5.01
C GLY A 154 19.39 -8.97 -6.50
#